data_AF-A0A7W1QGK0-F1
#
_entry.id   AF-A0A7W1QGK0-F1
#
_cell.length_a   1.000
_cell.length_b   1.000
_cell.length_c   1.000
_cell.angle_alpha   90.00
_cell.angle_beta   90.00
_cell.angle_gamma   90.00
#
_symmetry.space_group_name_H-M   'P 1'
#
loop_
_entity.id
_entity.type
_entity.pdbx_description
1 polymer ?
#
loop_
_entity_poly.entity_id
_entity_poly.type
_entity_poly.pdbx_seq_one_letter_code
_entity_poly.pdbx_strand_id
1 'polypeptide(L)'
;RRAQRAGDSALIARLQERRRRVDERFDAAKALAATARYLLIARDELDREDLAVVSYHMGIGNLQNALRAYGEDDISYARLYFDSTPTDHAEAYTKLAALGDDSATYLWRVAAAREIMRLYREDPAELDRRSALQNAKNSAEEVLHPREETEVFDTPSDVRAAYDDDRLRPLPRTTLAEHGLRIDPGMGELANRLGRSRTTYRGLREPALALLVYIGAGVKAISEQEPLIVTSTVRDKRYQRLLLARNIEATHNYSLHTTGWAFDILRRYRSRRQALAFEFMLGRLQSHDLIAWVREPAAIHVTAAAGAQRLAAVLSP
;
A
#
# COMPACT_ATOMS: atom_id res chain seq x y z
N ARG A 1 21.91 9.20 -22.43
CA ARG A 1 21.15 8.36 -23.40
C ARG A 1 22.06 7.55 -24.33
N ARG A 2 22.88 8.13 -25.23
CA ARG A 2 23.81 7.33 -26.07
C ARG A 2 24.90 6.60 -25.26
N ALA A 3 25.60 7.30 -24.35
CA ALA A 3 26.58 6.69 -23.45
C ALA A 3 25.99 5.60 -22.53
N GLN A 4 24.76 5.80 -22.04
CA GLN A 4 24.01 4.78 -21.28
C GLN A 4 23.70 3.54 -22.11
N ARG A 5 23.31 3.69 -23.38
CA ARG A 5 23.09 2.54 -24.28
C ARG A 5 24.40 1.80 -24.62
N ALA A 6 25.54 2.49 -24.57
CA ALA A 6 26.85 1.91 -24.83
C ALA A 6 27.54 1.34 -23.59
N GLY A 7 26.95 1.45 -22.39
CA GLY A 7 27.55 0.97 -21.14
C GLY A 7 28.81 1.73 -20.68
N ASP A 8 29.10 2.90 -21.28
CA ASP A 8 30.32 3.66 -21.00
C ASP A 8 30.18 4.47 -19.70
N SER A 9 30.52 3.81 -18.59
CA SER A 9 30.37 4.34 -17.23
C SER A 9 31.23 5.59 -16.99
N ALA A 10 32.42 5.67 -17.60
CA ALA A 10 33.31 6.81 -17.46
C ALA A 10 32.75 8.06 -18.17
N LEU A 11 32.22 7.87 -19.39
CA LEU A 11 31.57 8.95 -20.12
C LEU A 11 30.28 9.40 -19.42
N ILE A 12 29.50 8.47 -18.84
CA ILE A 12 28.31 8.81 -18.06
C ILE A 12 28.69 9.69 -16.86
N ALA A 13 29.69 9.30 -16.07
CA ALA A 13 30.15 10.07 -14.92
C ALA A 13 30.62 11.47 -15.33
N ARG A 14 31.41 11.58 -16.40
CA ARG A 14 31.88 12.87 -16.93
C ARG A 14 30.73 13.77 -17.39
N LEU A 15 29.71 13.21 -18.05
CA LEU A 15 28.54 13.96 -18.49
C LEU A 15 27.65 14.39 -17.31
N GLN A 16 27.53 13.57 -16.27
CA GLN A 16 26.81 13.92 -15.04
C GLN A 16 27.51 15.07 -14.31
N GLU A 17 28.83 15.02 -14.17
CA GLU A 17 29.62 16.09 -13.56
C GLU A 17 29.51 17.39 -14.36
N ARG A 18 29.60 17.32 -15.70
CA ARG A 18 29.40 18.49 -16.56
C ARG A 18 27.98 19.06 -16.41
N ARG A 19 26.97 18.20 -16.30
CA ARG A 19 25.58 18.62 -16.09
C ARG A 19 25.42 19.42 -14.79
N ARG A 20 26.04 18.99 -13.69
CA ARG A 20 26.00 19.71 -12.41
C ARG A 20 26.49 21.15 -12.50
N ARG A 21 27.39 21.45 -13.43
CA ARG A 21 27.97 22.79 -13.62
C ARG A 21 27.12 23.71 -14.50
N VAL A 22 26.25 23.17 -15.35
CA VAL A 22 25.51 23.95 -16.35
C VAL A 22 24.00 23.97 -16.12
N ASP A 23 23.47 22.97 -15.44
CA ASP A 23 22.04 22.82 -15.18
C ASP A 23 21.72 23.54 -13.86
N GLU A 24 21.03 24.68 -13.97
CA GLU A 24 20.72 25.56 -12.83
C GLU A 24 19.92 24.86 -11.73
N ARG A 25 19.31 23.70 -12.01
CA ARG A 25 18.67 22.87 -10.98
C ARG A 25 19.63 22.31 -9.94
N PHE A 26 20.94 22.31 -10.21
CA PHE A 26 21.97 21.95 -9.23
C PHE A 26 22.47 23.15 -8.40
N ASP A 27 22.09 24.38 -8.76
CA ASP A 27 22.30 25.57 -7.93
C ASP A 27 21.12 25.68 -6.96
N ALA A 28 21.37 25.42 -5.67
CA ALA A 28 20.32 25.39 -4.66
C ALA A 28 19.58 26.73 -4.53
N ALA A 29 20.27 27.86 -4.64
CA ALA A 29 19.65 29.17 -4.50
C ALA A 29 18.73 29.46 -5.69
N LYS A 30 19.18 29.17 -6.92
CA LYS A 30 18.35 29.33 -8.11
C LYS A 30 17.16 28.38 -8.11
N ALA A 31 17.36 27.11 -7.74
CA ALA A 31 16.30 26.12 -7.66
C ALA A 31 15.20 26.55 -6.67
N LEU A 32 15.57 26.95 -5.45
CA LEU A 32 14.61 27.44 -4.44
C LEU A 32 13.87 28.69 -4.90
N ALA A 33 14.57 29.66 -5.50
CA ALA A 33 13.94 30.87 -6.01
C ALA A 33 12.94 30.57 -7.14
N ALA A 34 13.25 29.62 -8.02
CA ALA A 34 12.34 29.17 -9.07
C ALA A 34 11.11 28.44 -8.50
N THR A 35 11.30 27.54 -7.53
CA THR A 35 10.20 26.84 -6.84
C THR A 35 9.28 27.83 -6.11
N ALA A 36 9.84 28.79 -5.37
CA ALA A 36 9.05 29.81 -4.68
C ALA A 36 8.20 30.64 -5.66
N ARG A 37 8.80 31.05 -6.79
CA ARG A 37 8.09 31.78 -7.84
C ARG A 37 6.94 30.97 -8.44
N TYR A 38 7.19 29.68 -8.71
CA TYR A 38 6.15 28.78 -9.20
C TYR A 38 4.99 28.67 -8.21
N LEU A 39 5.29 28.43 -6.93
CA LEU A 39 4.25 28.25 -5.90
C LEU A 39 3.42 29.51 -5.68
N LEU A 40 4.02 30.70 -5.82
CA LEU A 40 3.27 31.97 -5.80
C LEU A 40 2.29 32.06 -6.97
N ILE A 41 2.75 31.76 -8.20
CA ILE A 41 1.87 31.73 -9.38
C ILE A 41 0.74 30.70 -9.19
N ALA A 42 1.08 29.50 -8.73
CA ALA A 42 0.10 28.43 -8.53
C ALA A 42 -0.94 28.80 -7.46
N ARG A 43 -0.52 29.47 -6.37
CA ARG A 43 -1.43 29.95 -5.34
C ARG A 43 -2.37 31.02 -5.87
N ASP A 44 -1.87 31.96 -6.66
CA ASP A 44 -2.69 33.03 -7.23
C ASP A 44 -3.71 32.46 -8.25
N GLU A 45 -3.37 31.37 -8.95
CA GLU A 45 -4.24 30.70 -9.94
C GLU A 45 -5.24 29.68 -9.34
N LEU A 46 -4.91 29.06 -8.20
CA LEU A 46 -5.69 27.97 -7.60
C LEU A 46 -6.36 28.35 -6.28
N ASP A 47 -6.04 29.53 -5.75
CA ASP A 47 -6.60 30.13 -4.53
C ASP A 47 -6.50 29.27 -3.25
N ARG A 48 -5.64 28.24 -3.25
CA ARG A 48 -5.38 27.37 -2.09
C ARG A 48 -3.94 26.86 -2.05
N GLU A 49 -3.39 26.75 -0.84
CA GLU A 49 -2.00 26.33 -0.62
C GLU A 49 -1.76 24.85 -0.96
N ASP A 50 -2.68 23.96 -0.60
CA ASP A 50 -2.58 22.52 -0.88
C ASP A 50 -2.63 22.23 -2.38
N LEU A 51 -3.49 22.94 -3.10
CA LEU A 51 -3.55 22.90 -4.57
C LEU A 51 -2.27 23.49 -5.19
N ALA A 52 -1.74 24.59 -4.66
CA ALA A 52 -0.49 25.17 -5.14
C ALA A 52 0.68 24.18 -4.98
N VAL A 53 0.83 23.56 -3.81
CA VAL A 53 1.88 22.59 -3.51
C VAL A 53 1.76 21.36 -4.41
N VAL A 54 0.57 20.77 -4.51
CA VAL A 54 0.41 19.55 -5.33
C VAL A 54 0.61 19.82 -6.82
N SER A 55 0.25 21.02 -7.28
CA SER A 55 0.43 21.43 -8.68
C SER A 55 1.90 21.44 -9.11
N TYR A 56 2.85 21.58 -8.17
CA TYR A 56 4.28 21.62 -8.49
C TYR A 56 4.75 20.39 -9.27
N HIS A 57 4.17 19.23 -9.00
CA HIS A 57 4.53 18.00 -9.70
C HIS A 57 3.67 17.75 -10.94
N MET A 58 2.35 17.96 -10.84
CA MET A 58 1.43 17.65 -11.94
C MET A 58 1.20 18.77 -12.94
N GLY A 59 1.56 20.01 -12.61
CA GLY A 59 1.26 21.24 -13.35
C GLY A 59 -0.12 21.82 -13.02
N ILE A 60 -0.20 23.16 -12.94
CA ILE A 60 -1.45 23.93 -12.69
C ILE A 60 -2.56 23.51 -13.66
N GLY A 61 -2.28 23.47 -14.96
CA GLY A 61 -3.30 23.15 -15.97
C GLY A 61 -3.90 21.74 -15.85
N ASN A 62 -3.07 20.75 -15.47
CA ASN A 62 -3.57 19.39 -15.23
C ASN A 62 -4.43 19.33 -13.98
N LEU A 63 -4.03 20.02 -12.90
CA LEU A 63 -4.84 20.11 -11.69
C LEU A 63 -6.17 20.82 -11.94
N GLN A 64 -6.17 21.93 -12.69
CA GLN A 64 -7.40 22.63 -13.10
C GLN A 64 -8.32 21.74 -13.93
N ASN A 65 -7.78 20.89 -14.81
CA ASN A 65 -8.58 19.90 -15.55
C ASN A 65 -9.24 18.88 -14.61
N ALA A 66 -8.51 18.39 -13.60
CA ALA A 66 -9.05 17.46 -12.62
C ALA A 66 -10.13 18.12 -11.74
N LEU A 67 -9.91 19.36 -11.28
CA LEU A 67 -10.89 20.15 -10.52
C LEU A 67 -12.17 20.41 -11.33
N ARG A 68 -12.04 20.81 -12.60
CA ARG A 68 -13.21 20.97 -13.49
C ARG A 68 -13.98 19.66 -13.69
N ALA A 69 -13.27 18.55 -13.84
CA ALA A 69 -13.88 17.23 -13.97
C ALA A 69 -14.53 16.73 -12.67
N TYR A 70 -14.15 17.29 -11.52
CA TYR A 70 -14.77 17.00 -10.24
C TYR A 70 -16.16 17.66 -10.13
N GLY A 71 -16.27 18.91 -10.61
CA GLY A 71 -17.56 19.61 -10.76
C GLY A 71 -18.02 20.43 -9.55
N GLU A 72 -17.18 20.59 -8.53
CA GLU A 72 -17.40 21.49 -7.39
C GLU A 72 -16.25 22.48 -7.25
N ASP A 73 -16.57 23.70 -6.85
CA ASP A 73 -15.62 24.75 -6.56
C ASP A 73 -15.13 24.68 -5.09
N ASP A 74 -14.01 25.34 -4.80
CA ASP A 74 -13.42 25.47 -3.45
C ASP A 74 -13.21 24.15 -2.69
N ILE A 75 -12.80 23.10 -3.41
CA ILE A 75 -12.42 21.83 -2.79
C ILE A 75 -10.92 21.79 -2.45
N SER A 76 -10.60 21.13 -1.34
CA SER A 76 -9.21 20.79 -1.01
C SER A 76 -8.66 19.72 -1.96
N TYR A 77 -7.33 19.64 -2.07
CA TYR A 77 -6.71 18.51 -2.78
C TYR A 77 -7.04 17.17 -2.11
N ALA A 78 -7.13 17.16 -0.78
CA ALA A 78 -7.53 15.96 -0.04
C ALA A 78 -8.91 15.49 -0.50
N ARG A 79 -9.88 16.40 -0.61
CA ARG A 79 -11.23 16.07 -1.10
C ARG A 79 -11.19 15.60 -2.55
N LEU A 80 -10.51 16.32 -3.44
CA LEU A 80 -10.34 15.91 -4.83
C LEU A 80 -9.75 14.49 -4.95
N TYR A 81 -8.65 14.21 -4.25
CA TYR A 81 -7.97 12.91 -4.28
C TYR A 81 -8.82 11.82 -3.62
N PHE A 82 -9.42 12.12 -2.47
CA PHE A 82 -10.16 11.14 -1.71
C PHE A 82 -11.52 10.83 -2.36
N ASP A 83 -12.30 11.81 -2.78
CA ASP A 83 -13.65 11.56 -3.30
C ASP A 83 -13.63 11.06 -4.77
N SER A 84 -12.55 11.31 -5.52
CA SER A 84 -12.40 10.78 -6.88
C SER A 84 -12.06 9.28 -6.90
N THR A 85 -13.02 8.46 -7.33
CA THR A 85 -12.93 7.01 -7.47
C THR A 85 -13.38 6.54 -8.86
N PRO A 86 -13.18 5.27 -9.24
CA PRO A 86 -13.73 4.74 -10.49
C PRO A 86 -15.27 4.81 -10.60
N THR A 87 -15.98 4.96 -9.48
CA THR A 87 -17.44 4.95 -9.41
C THR A 87 -18.04 6.29 -8.96
N ASP A 88 -17.22 7.22 -8.47
CA ASP A 88 -17.63 8.52 -7.96
C ASP A 88 -16.63 9.59 -8.41
N HIS A 89 -17.10 10.73 -8.93
CA HIS A 89 -16.26 11.69 -9.66
C HIS A 89 -15.29 11.01 -10.66
N ALA A 90 -15.80 10.03 -11.43
CA ALA A 90 -14.99 9.12 -12.26
C ALA A 90 -14.15 9.83 -13.34
N GLU A 91 -14.62 10.99 -13.83
CA GLU A 91 -13.83 11.79 -14.78
C GLU A 91 -12.60 12.39 -14.10
N ALA A 92 -12.76 13.01 -12.92
CA ALA A 92 -11.65 13.53 -12.11
C ALA A 92 -10.66 12.41 -11.75
N TYR A 93 -11.16 11.25 -11.34
CA TYR A 93 -10.34 10.06 -11.10
C TYR A 93 -9.52 9.69 -12.34
N THR A 94 -10.15 9.67 -13.52
CA THR A 94 -9.47 9.32 -14.77
C THR A 94 -8.36 10.33 -15.11
N LYS A 95 -8.58 11.63 -14.86
CA LYS A 95 -7.53 12.64 -15.04
C LYS A 95 -6.36 12.40 -14.09
N LEU A 96 -6.64 12.19 -12.81
CA LEU A 96 -5.60 11.97 -11.78
C LEU A 96 -4.81 10.69 -12.03
N ALA A 97 -5.49 9.58 -12.35
CA ALA A 97 -4.87 8.29 -12.63
C ALA A 97 -4.05 8.29 -13.93
N ALA A 98 -4.32 9.22 -14.85
CA ALA A 98 -3.52 9.41 -16.06
C ALA A 98 -2.24 10.22 -15.83
N LEU A 99 -2.13 10.93 -14.69
CA LEU A 99 -0.88 11.58 -14.29
C LEU A 99 0.13 10.47 -13.96
N GLY A 100 1.26 10.47 -14.65
CA GLY A 100 2.34 9.53 -14.36
C GLY A 100 3.01 9.81 -13.01
N ASP A 101 4.17 9.18 -12.79
CA ASP A 101 5.24 9.66 -11.89
C ASP A 101 4.87 10.05 -10.45
N ASP A 102 3.88 9.38 -9.84
CA ASP A 102 3.44 9.64 -8.46
C ASP A 102 2.82 11.02 -8.22
N SER A 103 2.50 11.76 -9.29
CA SER A 103 1.90 13.10 -9.26
C SER A 103 0.69 13.20 -8.32
N ALA A 104 -0.21 12.22 -8.37
CA ALA A 104 -1.41 12.20 -7.53
C ALA A 104 -1.11 12.01 -6.02
N THR A 105 0.11 11.64 -5.65
CA THR A 105 0.52 11.44 -4.25
C THR A 105 1.50 12.51 -3.76
N TYR A 106 1.76 13.54 -4.58
CA TYR A 106 2.85 14.48 -4.32
C TYR A 106 2.67 15.26 -3.01
N LEU A 107 1.46 15.68 -2.68
CA LEU A 107 1.18 16.38 -1.42
C LEU A 107 1.60 15.55 -0.20
N TRP A 108 1.29 14.25 -0.22
CA TRP A 108 1.63 13.31 0.85
C TRP A 108 3.14 13.10 0.95
N ARG A 109 3.85 13.09 -0.19
CA ARG A 109 5.31 12.99 -0.24
C ARG A 109 6.00 14.21 0.34
N VAL A 110 5.47 15.41 0.08
CA VAL A 110 5.96 16.65 0.71
C VAL A 110 5.73 16.61 2.22
N ALA A 111 4.57 16.14 2.66
CA ALA A 111 4.28 15.97 4.10
C ALA A 111 5.24 14.96 4.75
N ALA A 112 5.49 13.82 4.11
CA ALA A 112 6.46 12.82 4.58
C ALA A 112 7.89 13.38 4.63
N ALA A 113 8.31 14.14 3.61
CA ALA A 113 9.62 14.79 3.59
C ALA A 113 9.77 15.81 4.74
N ARG A 114 8.72 16.60 5.01
CA ARG A 114 8.68 17.51 6.15
C ARG A 114 8.85 16.77 7.48
N GLU A 115 8.18 15.63 7.65
CA GLU A 115 8.31 14.81 8.85
C GLU A 115 9.71 14.20 8.99
N ILE A 116 10.29 13.68 7.91
CA ILE A 116 11.68 13.19 7.90
C ILE A 116 12.64 14.31 8.32
N MET A 117 12.48 15.52 7.78
CA MET A 117 13.33 16.66 8.14
C MET A 117 13.12 17.10 9.59
N ARG A 118 11.91 16.97 10.13
CA ARG A 118 11.62 17.25 11.54
C ARG A 118 12.31 16.22 12.44
N LEU A 119 12.10 14.93 12.20
CA LEU A 119 12.76 13.85 12.95
C LEU A 119 14.28 13.96 12.86
N TYR A 120 14.84 14.26 11.68
CA TYR A 120 16.27 14.48 11.54
C TYR A 120 16.83 15.57 12.47
N ARG A 121 16.06 16.63 12.76
CA ARG A 121 16.49 17.73 13.64
C ARG A 121 16.18 17.46 15.11
N GLU A 122 15.08 16.79 15.39
CA GLU A 122 14.49 16.72 16.74
C GLU A 122 14.62 15.34 17.39
N ASP A 123 14.58 14.27 16.59
CA ASP A 123 14.65 12.88 17.05
C ASP A 123 15.29 11.95 15.99
N PRO A 124 16.62 12.00 15.81
CA PRO A 124 17.32 11.17 14.83
C PRO A 124 17.20 9.67 15.11
N ALA A 125 17.06 9.29 16.38
CA ALA A 125 16.93 7.89 16.78
C ALA A 125 15.61 7.29 16.28
N GLU A 126 14.49 8.02 16.40
CA GLU A 126 13.22 7.58 15.82
C GLU A 126 13.27 7.58 14.28
N LEU A 127 13.97 8.52 13.64
CA LEU A 127 14.18 8.48 12.19
C LEU A 127 14.90 7.19 11.77
N ASP A 128 15.99 6.84 12.46
CA ASP A 128 16.75 5.62 12.20
C ASP A 128 15.91 4.37 12.45
N ARG A 129 15.12 4.35 13.54
CA ARG A 129 14.18 3.25 13.83
C ARG A 129 13.17 3.05 12.70
N ARG A 130 12.49 4.14 12.28
CA ARG A 130 11.51 4.08 11.17
C ARG A 130 12.15 3.69 9.85
N SER A 131 13.35 4.21 9.56
CA SER A 131 14.11 3.85 8.37
C SER A 131 14.44 2.35 8.34
N ALA A 132 14.88 1.79 9.47
CA ALA A 132 15.14 0.36 9.59
C ALA A 132 13.88 -0.48 9.34
N LEU A 133 12.73 -0.11 9.93
CA LEU A 133 11.46 -0.81 9.73
C LEU A 133 10.94 -0.71 8.28
N GLN A 134 11.04 0.47 7.66
CA GLN A 134 10.66 0.71 6.27
C GLN A 134 11.50 -0.12 5.29
N ASN A 135 12.80 -0.27 5.57
CA ASN A 135 13.74 -1.00 4.71
C ASN A 135 13.90 -2.49 5.04
N ALA A 136 13.31 -2.97 6.15
CA ALA A 136 13.39 -4.38 6.54
C ALA A 136 12.79 -5.31 5.47
N LYS A 137 11.75 -4.84 4.77
CA LYS A 137 11.07 -5.54 3.68
C LYS A 137 10.54 -4.57 2.63
N ASN A 138 10.42 -5.07 1.40
CA ASN A 138 9.86 -4.30 0.28
C ASN A 138 8.44 -3.76 0.50
N SER A 139 7.64 -4.38 1.38
CA SER A 139 6.29 -3.90 1.72
C SER A 139 6.28 -2.78 2.76
N ALA A 140 7.38 -2.58 3.51
CA ALA A 140 7.43 -1.76 4.72
C ALA A 140 6.44 -2.18 5.83
N GLU A 141 5.93 -3.41 5.80
CA GLU A 141 4.89 -3.88 6.72
C GLU A 141 5.31 -3.91 8.20
N GLU A 142 6.61 -3.95 8.48
CA GLU A 142 7.13 -3.93 9.86
C GLU A 142 6.96 -2.57 10.52
N VAL A 143 6.66 -1.52 9.75
CA VAL A 143 6.24 -0.21 10.29
C VAL A 143 4.87 -0.32 10.96
N LEU A 144 3.96 -1.13 10.40
CA LEU A 144 2.62 -1.30 10.94
C LEU A 144 2.60 -2.21 12.16
N HIS A 145 3.47 -3.23 12.17
CA HIS A 145 3.54 -4.25 13.21
C HIS A 145 4.99 -4.65 13.50
N PRO A 146 5.75 -3.80 14.23
CA PRO A 146 7.13 -4.08 14.59
C PRO A 146 7.21 -5.37 15.41
N ARG A 147 8.25 -6.18 15.17
CA ARG A 147 8.40 -7.49 15.82
C ARG A 147 8.43 -7.42 17.35
N GLU A 148 9.00 -6.36 17.91
CA GLU A 148 9.15 -6.17 19.36
C GLU A 148 7.82 -5.82 20.04
N GLU A 149 6.86 -5.30 19.28
CA GLU A 149 5.57 -4.81 19.77
C GLU A 149 4.40 -5.72 19.34
N THR A 150 4.67 -6.71 18.48
CA THR A 150 3.63 -7.56 17.88
C THR A 150 3.74 -8.99 18.38
N GLU A 151 2.63 -9.50 18.91
CA GLU A 151 2.51 -10.91 19.28
C GLU A 151 2.71 -11.82 18.06
N VAL A 152 3.56 -12.83 18.23
CA VAL A 152 3.85 -13.85 17.21
C VAL A 152 3.41 -15.22 17.71
N PHE A 153 2.67 -15.95 16.88
CA PHE A 153 2.30 -17.33 17.12
C PHE A 153 3.48 -18.26 16.82
N ASP A 154 4.05 -18.87 17.85
CA ASP A 154 5.17 -19.78 17.75
C ASP A 154 4.74 -21.22 17.43
N THR A 155 3.55 -21.59 17.90
CA THR A 155 3.02 -22.94 17.80
C THR A 155 1.55 -22.96 17.35
N PRO A 156 1.06 -24.12 16.88
CA PRO A 156 -0.36 -24.25 16.56
C PRO A 156 -1.30 -24.14 17.76
N SER A 157 -0.78 -24.30 18.99
CA SER A 157 -1.58 -24.08 20.19
C SER A 157 -1.79 -22.60 20.45
N ASP A 158 -0.83 -21.75 20.12
CA ASP A 158 -0.94 -20.29 20.27
C ASP A 158 -2.00 -19.74 19.32
N VAL A 159 -2.05 -20.25 18.08
CA VAL A 159 -3.11 -19.93 17.11
C VAL A 159 -4.48 -20.34 17.64
N ARG A 160 -4.59 -21.52 18.25
CA ARG A 160 -5.85 -21.98 18.86
C ARG A 160 -6.26 -21.08 20.03
N ALA A 161 -5.34 -20.79 20.94
CA ALA A 161 -5.60 -19.88 22.06
C ALA A 161 -6.06 -18.50 21.55
N ALA A 162 -5.49 -18.02 20.46
CA ALA A 162 -5.93 -16.77 19.86
C ALA A 162 -7.36 -16.82 19.27
N TYR A 163 -7.84 -17.97 18.80
CA TYR A 163 -9.26 -18.15 18.48
C TYR A 163 -10.12 -18.21 19.75
N ASP A 164 -9.66 -18.94 20.77
CA ASP A 164 -10.39 -19.10 22.03
C ASP A 164 -10.54 -17.76 22.77
N ASP A 165 -9.58 -16.85 22.60
CA ASP A 165 -9.56 -15.49 23.17
C ASP A 165 -10.19 -14.42 22.24
N ASP A 166 -10.86 -14.81 21.15
CA ASP A 166 -11.42 -13.90 20.12
C ASP A 166 -10.42 -12.94 19.44
N ARG A 167 -9.12 -13.18 19.61
CA ARG A 167 -8.05 -12.41 18.93
C ARG A 167 -7.96 -12.77 17.45
N LEU A 168 -8.37 -13.97 17.06
CA LEU A 168 -8.54 -14.40 15.67
C LEU A 168 -9.99 -14.77 15.40
N ARG A 169 -10.50 -14.35 14.24
CA ARG A 169 -11.80 -14.77 13.72
C ARG A 169 -11.63 -15.74 12.56
N PRO A 170 -12.44 -16.80 12.47
CA PRO A 170 -12.44 -17.69 11.32
C PRO A 170 -12.91 -16.96 10.07
N LEU A 171 -12.44 -17.36 8.90
CA LEU A 171 -12.90 -16.80 7.63
C LEU A 171 -14.37 -17.19 7.34
N PRO A 172 -15.33 -16.25 7.35
CA PRO A 172 -16.75 -16.54 7.17
C PRO A 172 -17.04 -16.78 5.68
N ARG A 173 -17.16 -18.06 5.27
CA ARG A 173 -17.26 -18.45 3.84
C ARG A 173 -18.40 -17.75 3.10
N THR A 174 -19.56 -17.61 3.72
CA THR A 174 -20.75 -16.97 3.13
C THR A 174 -20.51 -15.48 2.91
N THR A 175 -20.12 -14.75 3.97
CA THR A 175 -19.79 -13.33 3.90
C THR A 175 -18.68 -13.04 2.88
N LEU A 176 -17.63 -13.87 2.83
CA LEU A 176 -16.59 -13.73 1.82
C LEU A 176 -17.15 -13.88 0.40
N ALA A 177 -17.99 -14.87 0.15
CA ALA A 177 -18.58 -15.09 -1.17
C ALA A 177 -19.49 -13.92 -1.60
N GLU A 178 -20.31 -13.39 -0.70
CA GLU A 178 -21.17 -12.22 -0.94
C GLU A 178 -20.36 -11.00 -1.40
N HIS A 179 -19.17 -10.82 -0.82
CA HIS A 179 -18.23 -9.74 -1.12
C HIS A 179 -17.19 -10.12 -2.19
N GLY A 180 -17.45 -11.12 -3.03
CA GLY A 180 -16.61 -11.43 -4.19
C GLY A 180 -15.25 -12.05 -3.84
N LEU A 181 -15.16 -12.78 -2.72
CA LEU A 181 -13.95 -13.46 -2.26
C LEU A 181 -14.16 -14.97 -2.21
N ARG A 182 -13.08 -15.73 -2.42
CA ARG A 182 -13.07 -17.18 -2.28
C ARG A 182 -11.80 -17.66 -1.61
N ILE A 183 -11.96 -18.53 -0.61
CA ILE A 183 -10.83 -19.22 0.03
C ILE A 183 -10.27 -20.27 -0.92
N ASP A 184 -8.97 -20.25 -1.15
CA ASP A 184 -8.29 -21.30 -1.89
C ASP A 184 -8.42 -22.67 -1.16
N PRO A 185 -8.84 -23.76 -1.84
CA PRO A 185 -8.98 -25.07 -1.21
C PRO A 185 -7.68 -25.61 -0.58
N GLY A 186 -6.53 -25.23 -1.14
CA GLY A 186 -5.18 -25.56 -0.68
C GLY A 186 -4.72 -24.72 0.52
N MET A 187 -5.40 -23.62 0.88
CA MET A 187 -5.05 -22.83 2.05
C MET A 187 -4.99 -23.72 3.31
N GLY A 188 -3.83 -23.71 3.97
CA GLY A 188 -3.55 -24.54 5.14
C GLY A 188 -3.03 -25.95 4.80
N GLU A 189 -2.59 -26.25 3.58
CA GLU A 189 -2.23 -27.61 3.15
C GLU A 189 -1.21 -28.34 4.05
N LEU A 190 -0.26 -27.63 4.66
CA LEU A 190 0.76 -28.22 5.54
C LEU A 190 0.25 -28.51 6.96
N ALA A 191 -0.99 -28.14 7.30
CA ALA A 191 -1.52 -28.27 8.67
C ALA A 191 -1.47 -29.71 9.21
N ASN A 192 -1.72 -30.70 8.35
CA ASN A 192 -1.72 -32.10 8.72
C ASN A 192 -0.32 -32.57 9.20
N ARG A 193 0.76 -31.97 8.70
CA ARG A 193 2.13 -32.26 9.15
C ARG A 193 2.39 -31.80 10.59
N LEU A 194 1.52 -30.95 11.13
CA LEU A 194 1.55 -30.46 12.50
C LEU A 194 0.43 -31.09 13.36
N GLY A 195 -0.27 -32.11 12.85
CA GLY A 195 -1.40 -32.73 13.56
C GLY A 195 -2.58 -31.78 13.75
N ARG A 196 -2.82 -30.87 12.78
CA ARG A 196 -3.90 -29.87 12.81
C ARG A 196 -4.72 -29.92 11.52
N SER A 197 -5.97 -29.43 11.60
CA SER A 197 -6.82 -29.24 10.43
C SER A 197 -6.40 -28.00 9.64
N ARG A 198 -6.73 -27.97 8.34
CA ARG A 198 -6.54 -26.77 7.51
C ARG A 198 -7.25 -25.53 8.07
N THR A 199 -8.40 -25.72 8.70
CA THR A 199 -9.21 -24.62 9.28
C THR A 199 -8.50 -23.89 10.42
N THR A 200 -7.50 -24.52 11.06
CA THR A 200 -6.64 -23.87 12.07
C THR A 200 -5.92 -22.64 11.50
N TYR A 201 -5.65 -22.60 10.20
CA TYR A 201 -4.90 -21.52 9.53
C TYR A 201 -5.79 -20.71 8.58
N ARG A 202 -7.10 -20.68 8.85
CA ARG A 202 -8.11 -19.94 8.06
C ARG A 202 -8.76 -18.90 8.95
N GLY A 203 -7.97 -17.91 9.35
CA GLY A 203 -8.45 -16.81 10.17
C GLY A 203 -7.50 -15.64 10.17
N LEU A 204 -8.03 -14.54 10.64
CA LEU A 204 -7.38 -13.24 10.69
C LEU A 204 -7.79 -12.53 11.97
N ARG A 205 -6.99 -11.56 12.42
CA ARG A 205 -7.46 -10.57 13.38
C ARG A 205 -8.63 -9.80 12.76
N GLU A 206 -9.57 -9.34 13.59
CA GLU A 206 -10.79 -8.69 13.12
C GLU A 206 -10.55 -7.51 12.15
N PRO A 207 -9.64 -6.56 12.42
CA PRO A 207 -9.31 -5.50 11.45
C PRO A 207 -8.85 -6.03 10.08
N ALA A 208 -8.02 -7.07 10.07
CA ALA A 208 -7.50 -7.67 8.84
C ALA A 208 -8.60 -8.40 8.07
N LEU A 209 -9.54 -9.04 8.78
CA LEU A 209 -10.73 -9.64 8.17
C LEU A 209 -11.66 -8.58 7.57
N ALA A 210 -11.93 -7.49 8.30
CA ALA A 210 -12.75 -6.38 7.82
C ALA A 210 -12.16 -5.75 6.56
N LEU A 211 -10.85 -5.50 6.57
CA LEU A 211 -10.11 -5.01 5.43
C LEU A 211 -10.21 -5.96 4.22
N LEU A 212 -10.02 -7.27 4.44
CA LEU A 212 -10.13 -8.27 3.38
C LEU A 212 -11.51 -8.23 2.71
N VAL A 213 -12.58 -8.19 3.52
CA VAL A 213 -13.96 -8.06 3.04
C VAL A 213 -14.17 -6.76 2.28
N TYR A 214 -13.70 -5.63 2.81
CA TYR A 214 -13.79 -4.32 2.17
C TYR A 214 -13.09 -4.28 0.80
N ILE A 215 -11.90 -4.89 0.68
CA ILE A 215 -11.19 -5.02 -0.60
C ILE A 215 -12.04 -5.83 -1.59
N GLY A 216 -12.56 -6.98 -1.19
CA GLY A 216 -13.41 -7.81 -2.05
C GLY A 216 -14.63 -7.05 -2.56
N ALA A 217 -15.34 -6.39 -1.64
CA ALA A 217 -16.52 -5.58 -1.92
C ALA A 217 -16.21 -4.47 -2.94
N GLY A 218 -15.15 -3.70 -2.71
CA GLY A 218 -14.74 -2.61 -3.60
C GLY A 218 -14.34 -3.11 -4.98
N VAL A 219 -13.56 -4.20 -5.06
CA VAL A 219 -13.16 -4.78 -6.35
C VAL A 219 -14.38 -5.29 -7.12
N LYS A 220 -15.31 -5.95 -6.44
CA LYS A 220 -16.57 -6.42 -7.03
C LYS A 220 -17.40 -5.24 -7.55
N ALA A 221 -17.56 -4.18 -6.76
CA ALA A 221 -18.33 -3.00 -7.14
C ALA A 221 -17.72 -2.27 -8.35
N ILE A 222 -16.40 -2.09 -8.39
CA ILE A 222 -15.72 -1.36 -9.47
C ILE A 222 -15.63 -2.20 -10.75
N SER A 223 -15.32 -3.49 -10.61
CA SER A 223 -15.02 -4.34 -11.75
C SER A 223 -16.20 -5.16 -12.26
N GLU A 224 -17.23 -5.37 -11.45
CA GLU A 224 -18.30 -6.37 -11.67
C GLU A 224 -17.74 -7.78 -11.89
N GLN A 225 -16.52 -8.06 -11.38
CA GLN A 225 -15.85 -9.35 -11.49
C GLN A 225 -15.53 -9.93 -10.11
N GLU A 226 -15.77 -11.22 -9.97
CA GLU A 226 -15.50 -12.01 -8.77
C GLU A 226 -15.13 -13.44 -9.14
N PRO A 227 -14.46 -14.23 -8.29
CA PRO A 227 -13.92 -13.83 -7.01
C PRO A 227 -12.43 -13.45 -7.09
N LEU A 228 -11.97 -12.63 -6.14
CA LEU A 228 -10.56 -12.66 -5.72
C LEU A 228 -10.32 -13.92 -4.88
N ILE A 229 -9.16 -14.56 -5.05
CA ILE A 229 -8.84 -15.82 -4.37
C ILE A 229 -7.85 -15.55 -3.24
N VAL A 230 -8.26 -15.81 -2.00
CA VAL A 230 -7.41 -15.69 -0.81
C VAL A 230 -6.65 -16.99 -0.65
N THR A 231 -5.32 -16.94 -0.63
CA THR A 231 -4.45 -18.14 -0.66
C THR A 231 -3.75 -18.42 0.67
N SER A 232 -3.53 -17.40 1.49
CA SER A 232 -2.95 -17.54 2.83
C SER A 232 -3.53 -16.53 3.82
N THR A 233 -3.55 -16.91 5.10
CA THR A 233 -3.88 -16.05 6.25
C THR A 233 -2.94 -16.34 7.42
N VAL A 234 -3.45 -16.47 8.66
CA VAL A 234 -2.64 -16.77 9.84
C VAL A 234 -1.83 -18.07 9.69
N ARG A 235 -0.61 -18.06 10.21
CA ARG A 235 0.33 -19.19 10.34
C ARG A 235 0.92 -19.17 11.74
N ASP A 236 1.62 -20.22 12.14
CA ASP A 236 2.57 -20.19 13.27
C ASP A 236 4.00 -20.42 12.77
N LYS A 237 5.02 -20.18 13.61
CA LYS A 237 6.43 -20.38 13.21
C LYS A 237 6.73 -21.83 12.78
N ARG A 238 6.07 -22.86 13.32
CA ARG A 238 6.28 -24.25 12.86
C ARG A 238 5.72 -24.44 11.47
N TYR A 239 4.53 -23.92 11.16
CA TYR A 239 3.98 -23.94 9.81
C TYR A 239 4.89 -23.17 8.83
N GLN A 240 5.36 -21.98 9.21
CA GLN A 240 6.25 -21.17 8.38
C GLN A 240 7.55 -21.91 8.03
N ARG A 241 8.17 -22.63 8.99
CA ARG A 241 9.36 -23.45 8.72
C ARG A 241 9.12 -24.59 7.74
N LEU A 242 7.95 -25.23 7.78
CA LEU A 242 7.60 -26.27 6.80
C LEU A 242 7.46 -25.71 5.38
N LEU A 243 6.98 -24.46 5.26
CA LEU A 243 6.82 -23.78 3.98
C LEU A 243 8.19 -23.35 3.41
N LEU A 244 9.08 -22.83 4.26
CA LEU A 244 10.48 -22.51 3.91
C LEU A 244 11.24 -23.73 3.39
N ALA A 245 11.07 -24.88 4.03
CA ALA A 245 11.71 -26.13 3.60
C ALA A 245 11.24 -26.62 2.22
N ARG A 246 10.09 -26.15 1.73
CA ARG A 246 9.56 -26.45 0.40
C ARG A 246 9.84 -25.35 -0.63
N ASN A 247 10.15 -24.13 -0.19
CA ASN A 247 10.20 -22.97 -1.04
C ASN A 247 11.44 -22.13 -0.72
N ILE A 248 12.47 -22.24 -1.56
CA ILE A 248 13.78 -21.58 -1.43
C ILE A 248 13.65 -20.05 -1.40
N GLU A 249 12.54 -19.50 -1.91
CA GLU A 249 12.26 -18.05 -1.94
C GLU A 249 11.66 -17.49 -0.65
N ALA A 250 11.15 -18.33 0.26
CA ALA A 250 10.65 -17.83 1.53
C ALA A 250 11.85 -17.51 2.45
N THR A 251 11.84 -16.36 3.11
CA THR A 251 12.96 -15.90 3.94
C THR A 251 12.81 -16.38 5.38
N HIS A 252 13.93 -16.59 6.09
CA HIS A 252 13.95 -16.87 7.54
C HIS A 252 13.50 -15.67 8.40
N ASN A 253 13.11 -14.57 7.76
CA ASN A 253 12.79 -13.32 8.42
C ASN A 253 11.41 -13.40 9.07
N TYR A 254 11.17 -12.50 10.03
CA TYR A 254 9.88 -12.29 10.67
C TYR A 254 8.76 -12.28 9.62
N SER A 255 7.67 -13.03 9.82
CA SER A 255 6.59 -13.15 8.83
C SER A 255 5.29 -12.66 9.43
N LEU A 256 4.62 -11.70 8.80
CA LEU A 256 3.40 -11.11 9.35
C LEU A 256 2.21 -12.08 9.31
N HIS A 257 2.27 -13.15 8.51
CA HIS A 257 1.31 -14.26 8.65
C HIS A 257 1.35 -14.90 10.04
N THR A 258 2.49 -14.85 10.74
CA THR A 258 2.60 -15.41 12.11
C THR A 258 1.94 -14.55 13.19
N THR A 259 1.25 -13.47 12.80
CA THR A 259 0.60 -12.53 13.72
C THR A 259 -0.91 -12.43 13.50
N GLY A 260 -1.43 -12.94 12.38
CA GLY A 260 -2.85 -12.82 11.98
C GLY A 260 -3.24 -11.49 11.32
N TRP A 261 -2.28 -10.58 11.10
CA TRP A 261 -2.51 -9.29 10.42
C TRP A 261 -2.39 -9.34 8.89
N ALA A 262 -1.82 -10.42 8.34
CA ALA A 262 -1.50 -10.52 6.92
C ALA A 262 -2.27 -11.64 6.20
N PHE A 263 -2.59 -11.38 4.93
CA PHE A 263 -3.19 -12.34 4.01
C PHE A 263 -2.63 -12.18 2.60
N ASP A 264 -2.74 -13.26 1.82
CA ASP A 264 -2.30 -13.30 0.43
C ASP A 264 -3.50 -13.45 -0.50
N ILE A 265 -3.51 -12.67 -1.59
CA ILE A 265 -4.49 -12.77 -2.69
C ILE A 265 -3.77 -13.24 -3.96
N LEU A 266 -4.29 -14.28 -4.61
CA LEU A 266 -3.73 -14.81 -5.85
C LEU A 266 -3.68 -13.75 -6.95
N ARG A 267 -2.53 -13.61 -7.61
CA ARG A 267 -2.34 -12.73 -8.78
C ARG A 267 -2.86 -13.35 -10.07
N ARG A 268 -4.11 -13.82 -10.04
CA ARG A 268 -4.83 -14.32 -11.21
C ARG A 268 -6.20 -13.69 -11.23
N TYR A 269 -6.40 -12.84 -12.24
CA TYR A 269 -7.60 -12.05 -12.39
C TYR A 269 -8.44 -12.57 -13.55
N ARG A 270 -9.77 -12.42 -13.45
CA ARG A 270 -10.70 -12.76 -14.54
C ARG A 270 -10.56 -11.81 -15.72
N SER A 271 -10.18 -10.57 -15.48
CA SER A 271 -10.03 -9.55 -16.51
C SER A 271 -9.03 -8.47 -16.08
N ARG A 272 -8.61 -7.64 -17.04
CA ARG A 272 -7.85 -6.42 -16.76
C ARG A 272 -8.63 -5.45 -15.86
N ARG A 273 -9.95 -5.35 -16.02
CA ARG A 273 -10.81 -4.50 -15.17
C ARG A 273 -10.74 -4.93 -13.71
N GLN A 274 -10.76 -6.23 -13.42
CA GLN A 274 -10.59 -6.73 -12.05
C GLN A 274 -9.19 -6.42 -11.49
N ALA A 275 -8.15 -6.58 -12.30
CA ALA A 275 -6.78 -6.26 -11.90
C ALA A 275 -6.63 -4.78 -11.52
N LEU A 276 -7.14 -3.88 -12.35
CA LEU A 276 -7.09 -2.43 -12.12
C LEU A 276 -7.96 -2.00 -10.92
N ALA A 277 -9.12 -2.62 -10.74
CA ALA A 277 -9.95 -2.38 -9.55
C ALA A 277 -9.22 -2.79 -8.26
N PHE A 278 -8.52 -3.92 -8.28
CA PHE A 278 -7.74 -4.37 -7.13
C PHE A 278 -6.55 -3.45 -6.86
N GLU A 279 -5.81 -3.04 -7.89
CA GLU A 279 -4.74 -2.05 -7.78
C GLU A 279 -5.23 -0.70 -7.23
N PHE A 280 -6.39 -0.22 -7.68
CA PHE A 280 -7.03 0.97 -7.13
C PHE A 280 -7.29 0.81 -5.62
N MET A 281 -7.90 -0.30 -5.18
CA MET A 281 -8.18 -0.54 -3.77
C MET A 281 -6.89 -0.57 -2.94
N LEU A 282 -5.83 -1.22 -3.43
CA LEU A 282 -4.54 -1.29 -2.74
C LEU A 282 -3.91 0.10 -2.57
N GLY A 283 -3.76 0.87 -3.65
CA GLY A 283 -3.19 2.21 -3.59
C GLY A 283 -4.02 3.16 -2.72
N ARG A 284 -5.34 3.00 -2.76
CA ARG A 284 -6.27 3.79 -1.94
C ARG A 284 -6.11 3.52 -0.45
N LEU A 285 -6.13 2.26 -0.06
CA LEU A 285 -6.01 1.86 1.35
C LEU A 285 -4.62 2.18 1.90
N GLN A 286 -3.58 2.09 1.08
CA GLN A 286 -2.22 2.49 1.46
C GLN A 286 -2.15 4.00 1.72
N SER A 287 -2.82 4.82 0.91
CA SER A 287 -2.87 6.28 1.11
C SER A 287 -3.64 6.71 2.37
N HIS A 288 -4.52 5.84 2.88
CA HIS A 288 -5.22 6.00 4.16
C HIS A 288 -4.44 5.45 5.36
N ASP A 289 -3.22 4.94 5.15
CA ASP A 289 -2.40 4.25 6.15
C ASP A 289 -3.12 3.06 6.78
N LEU A 290 -3.91 2.35 5.97
CA LEU A 290 -4.67 1.17 6.39
C LEU A 290 -3.97 -0.14 6.05
N ILE A 291 -3.03 -0.12 5.10
CA ILE A 291 -2.31 -1.31 4.65
C ILE A 291 -0.86 -1.02 4.28
N ALA A 292 -0.05 -2.07 4.38
CA ALA A 292 1.18 -2.26 3.63
C ALA A 292 0.94 -3.42 2.65
N TRP A 293 1.52 -3.35 1.45
CA TRP A 293 1.39 -4.44 0.49
C TRP A 293 2.62 -4.58 -0.40
N VAL A 294 2.84 -5.78 -0.92
CA VAL A 294 3.87 -6.04 -1.92
C VAL A 294 3.40 -7.07 -2.94
N ARG A 295 3.86 -6.90 -4.16
CA ARG A 295 3.67 -7.86 -5.24
C ARG A 295 4.71 -8.96 -5.17
N GLU A 296 4.27 -10.18 -4.86
CA GLU A 296 5.08 -11.41 -4.97
C GLU A 296 4.82 -12.10 -6.32
N PRO A 297 5.60 -13.12 -6.75
CA PRO A 297 5.43 -13.76 -8.05
C PRO A 297 4.00 -14.27 -8.31
N ALA A 298 3.40 -14.96 -7.34
CA ALA A 298 2.08 -15.60 -7.47
C ALA A 298 0.96 -14.91 -6.67
N ALA A 299 1.28 -14.03 -5.72
CA ALA A 299 0.30 -13.41 -4.83
C ALA A 299 0.58 -11.92 -4.60
N ILE A 300 -0.44 -11.18 -4.19
CA ILE A 300 -0.31 -9.88 -3.52
C ILE A 300 -0.36 -10.17 -2.04
N HIS A 301 0.74 -9.85 -1.34
CA HIS A 301 0.81 -9.91 0.10
C HIS A 301 0.28 -8.59 0.67
N VAL A 302 -0.67 -8.66 1.60
CA VAL A 302 -1.30 -7.50 2.24
C VAL A 302 -1.21 -7.67 3.75
N THR A 303 -0.71 -6.64 4.43
CA THR A 303 -0.70 -6.53 5.88
C THR A 303 -1.59 -5.36 6.29
N ALA A 304 -2.60 -5.64 7.12
CA ALA A 304 -3.52 -4.63 7.63
C ALA A 304 -2.90 -3.84 8.78
N ALA A 305 -3.07 -2.52 8.81
CA ALA A 305 -2.74 -1.71 9.98
C ALA A 305 -3.78 -1.90 11.09
N ALA A 306 -3.41 -1.61 12.35
CA ALA A 306 -4.36 -1.60 13.46
C ALA A 306 -5.55 -0.64 13.22
N GLY A 307 -5.31 0.48 12.52
CA GLY A 307 -6.33 1.45 12.13
C GLY A 307 -7.43 0.90 11.20
N ALA A 308 -7.25 -0.29 10.62
CA ALA A 308 -8.30 -0.97 9.85
C ALA A 308 -9.51 -1.39 10.70
N GLN A 309 -9.43 -1.31 12.04
CA GLN A 309 -10.58 -1.49 12.93
C GLN A 309 -11.76 -0.58 12.56
N ARG A 310 -11.50 0.60 11.97
CA ARG A 310 -12.56 1.51 11.49
C ARG A 310 -13.46 0.89 10.41
N LEU A 311 -13.01 -0.19 9.77
CA LEU A 311 -13.78 -0.94 8.77
C LEU A 311 -14.63 -2.04 9.40
N ALA A 312 -14.58 -2.29 10.71
CA ALA A 312 -15.28 -3.42 11.35
C ALA A 312 -16.80 -3.44 11.07
N ALA A 313 -17.42 -2.28 10.79
CA ALA A 313 -18.81 -2.19 10.38
C ALA A 313 -19.16 -3.06 9.15
N VAL A 314 -18.19 -3.32 8.25
CA VAL A 314 -18.41 -4.17 7.07
C VAL A 314 -18.56 -5.65 7.40
N LEU A 315 -18.24 -6.05 8.64
CA LEU A 315 -18.45 -7.41 9.13
C LEU A 315 -19.81 -7.59 9.79
N SER A 316 -20.57 -6.50 9.97
CA SER A 316 -21.94 -6.55 10.49
C SER A 316 -22.90 -6.93 9.35
N PRO A 317 -23.94 -7.75 9.61
CA PRO A 317 -24.92 -8.18 8.60
C PRO A 317 -25.72 -7.05 7.95
#